data_AF-A0A418RTJ7-F1
#
_entry.id   AF-A0A418RTJ7-F1
#
_cell.length_a   1.000
_cell.length_b   1.000
_cell.length_c   1.000
_cell.angle_alpha   90.00
_cell.angle_beta   90.00
_cell.angle_gamma   90.00
#
_symmetry.space_group_name_H-M   'P 1'
#
loop_
_entity.id
_entity.type
_entity.pdbx_description
1 polymer ?
#
loop_
_entity_poly.entity_id
_entity_poly.type
_entity_poly.pdbx_seq_one_letter_code
_entity_poly.pdbx_strand_id
1 'polypeptide(L)'
;MSHPSQLYELLKDHANSDATVTEFTLGLVWSACKAQSLGLAMSPGIPIRTLSWPGTLVGKPLRELVNWVTEWEPYKATVGMAAINCSLNRFELPAGITLLSAVDKGNLSVFEHFLPRLKDKKVIIIGRYPGIESYTYELNLTILERQPQADDLPDPAAEFLIPEADWVFITASSITNKTFPRLAELAKNATTVLMGPTLPWIPHWHEFGINYLAGVEVVDEDKLYQTASEGGGVRIFENGARYRIVELNPTNCMTWLKTRIAEDYTEKSQLTSAMEHWYSSGKRTRFPEFNQLHDVTTRLSRMDTSFKQLWDIHHGALA
;
A
#
# COMPACT_ATOMS: atom_id res chain seq x y z
N MET A 1 4.56 16.25 -9.29
CA MET A 1 3.43 16.19 -8.34
C MET A 1 3.61 17.33 -7.37
N SER A 2 2.60 18.19 -7.16
CA SER A 2 2.77 19.43 -6.38
C SER A 2 2.96 19.20 -4.88
N HIS A 3 2.46 18.09 -4.33
CA HIS A 3 2.50 17.80 -2.89
C HIS A 3 2.89 16.34 -2.59
N PRO A 4 4.20 16.01 -2.55
CA PRO A 4 4.66 14.65 -2.26
C PRO A 4 4.28 14.11 -0.88
N SER A 5 4.00 14.98 0.10
CA SER A 5 3.55 14.58 1.44
C SER A 5 2.13 14.05 1.48
N GLN A 6 1.28 14.42 0.51
CA GLN A 6 -0.15 14.11 0.51
C GLN A 6 -0.41 12.59 0.62
N LEU A 7 0.39 11.77 -0.06
CA LEU A 7 0.28 10.31 0.06
C LEU A 7 0.43 9.85 1.51
N TYR A 8 1.48 10.33 2.19
CA TYR A 8 1.80 9.89 3.55
C TYR A 8 0.77 10.41 4.56
N GLU A 9 0.23 11.61 4.34
CA GLU A 9 -0.88 12.13 5.13
C GLU A 9 -2.13 11.26 4.98
N LEU A 10 -2.47 10.84 3.76
CA LEU A 10 -3.58 9.91 3.52
C LEU A 10 -3.33 8.56 4.20
N LEU A 11 -2.13 7.98 4.07
CA LEU A 11 -1.80 6.71 4.72
C LEU A 11 -1.92 6.78 6.23
N LYS A 12 -1.44 7.87 6.84
CA LYS A 12 -1.51 8.07 8.29
C LYS A 12 -2.95 8.21 8.76
N ASP A 13 -3.77 8.98 8.04
CA ASP A 13 -5.15 9.22 8.43
C ASP A 13 -5.96 7.92 8.36
N HIS A 14 -5.83 7.16 7.27
CA HIS A 14 -6.53 5.88 7.05
C HIS A 14 -6.07 4.76 7.99
N ALA A 15 -4.78 4.75 8.36
CA ALA A 15 -4.21 3.71 9.20
C ALA A 15 -4.25 4.04 10.71
N ASN A 16 -4.82 5.16 11.13
CA ASN A 16 -4.83 5.51 12.54
C ASN A 16 -5.65 4.50 13.36
N SER A 17 -5.01 3.89 14.37
CA SER A 17 -5.62 2.85 15.22
C SER A 17 -4.90 2.76 16.57
N ASP A 18 -5.69 2.60 17.64
CA ASP A 18 -5.20 2.33 19.00
C ASP A 18 -4.93 0.84 19.27
N ALA A 19 -5.14 -0.04 18.27
CA ALA A 19 -4.82 -1.45 18.41
C ALA A 19 -3.34 -1.65 18.77
N THR A 20 -3.07 -2.53 19.72
CA THR A 20 -1.73 -2.78 20.24
C THR A 20 -1.00 -3.81 19.40
N VAL A 21 0.26 -3.53 19.06
CA VAL A 21 1.15 -4.48 18.39
C VAL A 21 1.44 -5.65 19.32
N THR A 22 1.12 -6.86 18.86
CA THR A 22 1.33 -8.11 19.58
C THR A 22 2.62 -8.80 19.18
N GLU A 23 2.96 -8.74 17.89
CA GLU A 23 4.17 -9.34 17.34
C GLU A 23 4.76 -8.44 16.25
N PHE A 24 6.10 -8.42 16.16
CA PHE A 24 6.79 -7.74 15.08
C PHE A 24 8.06 -8.50 14.73
N THR A 25 8.29 -8.71 13.44
CA THR A 25 9.53 -9.25 12.91
C THR A 25 10.13 -8.32 11.86
N LEU A 26 11.42 -8.06 11.99
CA LEU A 26 12.23 -7.47 10.93
C LEU A 26 12.90 -8.61 10.17
N GLY A 27 12.18 -9.22 9.22
CA GLY A 27 12.69 -10.34 8.43
C GLY A 27 13.65 -9.88 7.33
N LEU A 28 14.34 -10.84 6.69
CA LEU A 28 15.34 -10.55 5.65
C LEU A 28 14.76 -9.91 4.39
N VAL A 29 13.57 -10.37 3.97
CA VAL A 29 12.86 -9.84 2.79
C VAL A 29 11.58 -9.12 3.18
N TRP A 30 10.84 -9.66 4.16
CA TRP A 30 9.57 -9.11 4.62
C TRP A 30 9.63 -8.81 6.10
N SER A 31 9.28 -7.59 6.46
CA SER A 31 8.92 -7.22 7.82
C SER A 31 7.44 -7.42 8.02
N ALA A 32 7.04 -8.00 9.15
CA ALA A 32 5.64 -8.24 9.47
C ALA A 32 5.27 -7.63 10.83
N CYS A 33 4.13 -6.95 10.86
CA CYS A 33 3.52 -6.40 12.07
C CYS A 33 2.19 -7.10 12.30
N LYS A 34 1.96 -7.59 13.53
CA LYS A 34 0.70 -8.22 13.93
C LYS A 34 0.04 -7.42 15.05
N ALA A 35 -1.26 -7.23 14.91
CA ALA A 35 -2.14 -6.67 15.94
C ALA A 35 -3.52 -7.35 15.77
N GLN A 36 -4.54 -6.61 15.33
CA GLN A 36 -5.85 -7.16 14.94
C GLN A 36 -5.83 -7.87 13.58
N SER A 37 -4.84 -7.57 12.74
CA SER A 37 -4.54 -8.26 11.49
C SER A 37 -3.03 -8.27 11.27
N LEU A 38 -2.57 -8.87 10.18
CA LEU A 38 -1.16 -8.87 9.78
C LEU A 38 -0.89 -7.88 8.64
N GLY A 39 0.16 -7.05 8.79
CA GLY A 39 0.69 -6.16 7.77
C GLY A 39 2.11 -6.48 7.36
N LEU A 40 2.41 -6.38 6.06
CA LEU A 40 3.74 -6.61 5.50
C LEU A 40 4.37 -5.33 4.96
N ALA A 41 5.69 -5.24 5.01
CA ALA A 41 6.46 -4.31 4.21
C ALA A 41 7.78 -4.96 3.79
N MET A 42 8.28 -4.63 2.60
CA MET A 42 9.58 -5.13 2.16
C MET A 42 10.69 -4.54 3.06
N SER A 43 11.56 -5.40 3.54
CA SER A 43 12.72 -5.02 4.35
C SER A 43 13.76 -4.30 3.48
N PRO A 44 14.46 -3.27 4.01
CA PRO A 44 15.56 -2.63 3.30
C PRO A 44 16.72 -3.62 3.10
N GLY A 45 17.29 -3.64 1.89
CA GLY A 45 18.49 -4.44 1.55
C GLY A 45 19.82 -3.83 2.01
N ILE A 46 19.83 -3.02 3.07
CA ILE A 46 21.01 -2.25 3.51
C ILE A 46 21.51 -2.83 4.83
N PRO A 47 22.59 -3.63 4.87
CA PRO A 47 23.06 -4.25 6.11
C PRO A 47 23.28 -3.23 7.23
N ILE A 48 22.69 -3.49 8.41
CA ILE A 48 22.82 -2.65 9.59
C ILE A 48 23.20 -3.48 10.82
N ARG A 49 24.12 -2.96 11.65
CA ARG A 49 24.55 -3.64 12.88
C ARG A 49 23.76 -3.23 14.11
N THR A 50 23.23 -2.00 14.14
CA THR A 50 22.61 -1.41 15.32
C THR A 50 21.37 -0.61 14.94
N LEU A 51 20.26 -0.92 15.59
CA LEU A 51 19.02 -0.13 15.56
C LEU A 51 18.71 0.29 17.00
N SER A 52 18.14 1.48 17.20
CA SER A 52 17.94 2.06 18.54
C SER A 52 16.62 1.66 19.22
N TRP A 53 15.71 1.01 18.49
CA TRP A 53 14.34 0.72 18.89
C TRP A 53 13.95 -0.78 19.00
N PRO A 54 14.73 -1.79 18.58
CA PRO A 54 14.38 -3.19 18.82
C PRO A 54 14.10 -3.46 20.30
N GLY A 55 13.11 -4.33 20.57
CA GLY A 55 12.62 -4.59 21.93
C GLY A 55 11.60 -3.58 22.46
N THR A 56 11.27 -2.52 21.70
CA THR A 56 10.32 -1.48 22.15
C THR A 56 9.00 -1.43 21.37
N LEU A 57 8.85 -2.22 20.31
CA LEU A 57 7.70 -2.13 19.39
C LEU A 57 6.45 -2.83 19.92
N VAL A 58 6.58 -4.05 20.44
CA VAL A 58 5.47 -4.81 21.01
C VAL A 58 4.90 -4.06 22.22
N GLY A 59 3.58 -3.99 22.31
CA GLY A 59 2.88 -3.21 23.33
C GLY A 59 2.60 -1.75 22.95
N LYS A 60 3.15 -1.24 21.84
CA LYS A 60 2.80 0.10 21.33
C LYS A 60 1.49 0.06 20.55
N PRO A 61 0.69 1.14 20.59
CA PRO A 61 -0.46 1.28 19.69
C PRO A 61 0.02 1.55 18.26
N LEU A 62 -0.68 1.01 17.26
CA LEU A 62 -0.33 1.15 15.84
C LEU A 62 -0.14 2.61 15.42
N ARG A 63 -0.96 3.53 15.94
CA ARG A 63 -0.84 4.97 15.65
C ARG A 63 0.53 5.58 15.96
N GLU A 64 1.28 5.04 16.93
CA GLU A 64 2.64 5.50 17.20
C GLU A 64 3.59 5.11 16.06
N LEU A 65 3.45 3.89 15.54
CA LEU A 65 4.34 3.35 14.51
C LEU A 65 3.97 3.82 13.11
N VAL A 66 2.69 4.03 12.81
CA VAL A 66 2.20 4.55 11.52
C VAL A 66 2.90 5.85 11.12
N ASN A 67 3.21 6.72 12.10
CA ASN A 67 3.94 7.96 11.87
C ASN A 67 5.34 7.76 11.29
N TRP A 68 5.97 6.61 11.54
CA TRP A 68 7.34 6.32 11.12
C TRP A 68 7.47 6.12 9.61
N VAL A 69 6.37 5.97 8.87
CA VAL A 69 6.40 5.87 7.40
C VAL A 69 7.06 7.09 6.75
N THR A 70 7.08 8.24 7.44
CA THR A 70 7.71 9.49 6.97
C THR A 70 9.17 9.64 7.38
N GLU A 71 9.69 8.77 8.23
CA GLU A 71 11.09 8.80 8.66
C GLU A 71 12.04 8.47 7.50
N TRP A 72 13.20 9.10 7.48
CA TRP A 72 14.22 8.86 6.45
C TRP A 72 15.12 7.64 6.74
N GLU A 73 15.10 7.15 7.98
CA GLU A 73 15.79 5.92 8.35
C GLU A 73 15.00 4.73 7.75
N PRO A 74 15.60 3.93 6.84
CA PRO A 74 14.85 2.96 6.04
C PRO A 74 14.10 1.91 6.87
N TYR A 75 14.68 1.46 7.98
CA TYR A 75 14.06 0.43 8.81
C TYR A 75 12.87 0.97 9.59
N LYS A 76 12.95 2.19 10.16
CA LYS A 76 11.78 2.89 10.72
C LYS A 76 10.65 3.06 9.68
N ALA A 77 10.99 3.46 8.45
CA ALA A 77 9.99 3.61 7.39
C ALA A 77 9.28 2.28 7.07
N THR A 78 10.04 1.18 7.02
CA THR A 78 9.49 -0.16 6.85
C THR A 78 8.62 -0.59 8.03
N VAL A 79 9.02 -0.32 9.28
CA VAL A 79 8.18 -0.57 10.47
C VAL A 79 6.86 0.18 10.35
N GLY A 80 6.91 1.48 10.04
CA GLY A 80 5.71 2.29 9.89
C GLY A 80 4.79 1.79 8.78
N MET A 81 5.36 1.34 7.66
CA MET A 81 4.59 0.76 6.55
C MET A 81 3.96 -0.59 6.90
N ALA A 82 4.67 -1.47 7.59
CA ALA A 82 4.10 -2.73 8.08
C ALA A 82 2.96 -2.46 9.09
N ALA A 83 3.10 -1.46 9.97
CA ALA A 83 2.05 -1.03 10.87
C ALA A 83 0.83 -0.42 10.14
N ILE A 84 1.07 0.35 9.07
CA ILE A 84 0.01 0.85 8.18
C ILE A 84 -0.78 -0.30 7.58
N ASN A 85 -0.10 -1.28 6.98
CA ASN A 85 -0.76 -2.44 6.39
C ASN A 85 -1.49 -3.28 7.44
N CYS A 86 -0.92 -3.43 8.64
CA CYS A 86 -1.54 -4.14 9.77
C CYS A 86 -2.81 -3.43 10.26
N SER A 87 -2.83 -2.10 10.20
CA SER A 87 -4.05 -1.34 10.47
C SER A 87 -5.07 -1.60 9.36
N LEU A 88 -4.71 -1.38 8.10
CA LEU A 88 -5.65 -1.39 6.98
C LEU A 88 -6.20 -2.78 6.63
N ASN A 89 -5.42 -3.84 6.83
CA ASN A 89 -5.82 -5.21 6.47
C ASN A 89 -6.94 -5.78 7.36
N ARG A 90 -7.36 -5.09 8.42
CA ARG A 90 -8.56 -5.43 9.20
C ARG A 90 -9.86 -5.19 8.43
N PHE A 91 -9.81 -4.36 7.40
CA PHE A 91 -10.98 -3.98 6.60
C PHE A 91 -11.18 -4.96 5.44
N GLU A 92 -12.43 -5.05 4.97
CA GLU A 92 -12.73 -5.82 3.77
C GLU A 92 -11.96 -5.26 2.56
N LEU A 93 -11.33 -6.18 1.82
CA LEU A 93 -10.64 -5.82 0.59
C LEU A 93 -11.63 -5.30 -0.46
N PRO A 94 -11.25 -4.28 -1.25
CA PRO A 94 -12.10 -3.80 -2.35
C PRO A 94 -12.40 -4.90 -3.36
N ALA A 95 -13.51 -4.78 -4.08
CA ALA A 95 -13.87 -5.69 -5.17
C ALA A 95 -12.75 -5.74 -6.22
N GLY A 96 -12.39 -6.94 -6.65
CA GLY A 96 -11.22 -7.20 -7.48
C GLY A 96 -11.06 -8.68 -7.81
N ILE A 97 -9.99 -8.98 -8.53
CA ILE A 97 -9.67 -10.32 -9.02
C ILE A 97 -8.61 -10.94 -8.11
N THR A 98 -8.96 -12.00 -7.40
CA THR A 98 -7.97 -12.82 -6.69
C THR A 98 -7.24 -13.70 -7.70
N LEU A 99 -5.92 -13.61 -7.73
CA LEU A 99 -5.08 -14.44 -8.58
C LEU A 99 -4.79 -15.77 -7.89
N LEU A 100 -5.10 -16.86 -8.58
CA LEU A 100 -4.69 -18.20 -8.19
C LEU A 100 -3.39 -18.52 -8.93
N SER A 101 -2.32 -18.63 -8.17
CA SER A 101 -0.98 -18.85 -8.71
C SER A 101 -0.72 -20.33 -8.97
N ALA A 102 0.05 -20.61 -10.02
CA ALA A 102 0.71 -21.91 -10.13
C ALA A 102 1.73 -22.08 -8.99
N VAL A 103 1.97 -23.34 -8.60
CA VAL A 103 3.00 -23.70 -7.61
C VAL A 103 4.33 -23.07 -8.01
N ASP A 104 5.03 -22.46 -7.05
CA ASP A 104 6.34 -21.81 -7.20
C ASP A 104 6.40 -20.58 -8.13
N LYS A 105 5.26 -20.05 -8.58
CA LYS A 105 5.20 -18.83 -9.43
C LYS A 105 4.35 -17.69 -8.85
N GLY A 106 4.01 -17.77 -7.56
CA GLY A 106 3.11 -16.80 -6.94
C GLY A 106 3.57 -15.35 -7.01
N ASN A 107 4.88 -15.10 -6.96
CA ASN A 107 5.42 -13.75 -7.08
C ASN A 107 5.25 -13.13 -8.48
N LEU A 108 5.06 -13.95 -9.53
CA LEU A 108 4.97 -13.52 -10.93
C LEU A 108 3.53 -13.45 -11.46
N SER A 109 2.54 -13.89 -10.68
CA SER A 109 1.14 -14.01 -11.15
C SER A 109 0.54 -12.69 -11.66
N VAL A 110 1.00 -11.55 -11.14
CA VAL A 110 0.58 -10.23 -11.65
C VAL A 110 1.03 -10.04 -13.09
N PHE A 111 2.28 -10.37 -13.41
CA PHE A 111 2.80 -10.26 -14.77
C PHE A 111 2.12 -11.27 -15.71
N GLU A 112 1.89 -12.50 -15.25
CA GLU A 112 1.16 -13.52 -16.02
C GLU A 112 -0.26 -13.06 -16.36
N HIS A 113 -0.96 -12.43 -15.41
CA HIS A 113 -2.30 -11.88 -15.63
C HIS A 113 -2.30 -10.80 -16.74
N PHE A 114 -1.30 -9.91 -16.73
CA PHE A 114 -1.21 -8.82 -17.71
C PHE A 114 -0.53 -9.21 -19.02
N LEU A 115 0.16 -10.34 -19.10
CA LEU A 115 0.98 -10.76 -20.24
C LEU A 115 0.30 -10.55 -21.61
N PRO A 116 -0.99 -10.91 -21.81
CA PRO A 116 -1.66 -10.69 -23.11
C PRO A 116 -1.78 -9.21 -23.52
N ARG A 117 -1.76 -8.28 -22.55
CA ARG A 117 -1.86 -6.83 -22.76
C ARG A 117 -0.51 -6.15 -22.93
N LEU A 118 0.59 -6.85 -22.65
CA LEU A 118 1.95 -6.32 -22.69
C LEU A 118 2.66 -6.56 -24.02
N LYS A 119 2.10 -7.42 -24.89
CA LYS A 119 2.70 -7.73 -26.19
C LYS A 119 2.82 -6.46 -27.04
N ASP A 120 3.98 -6.29 -27.67
CA ASP A 120 4.33 -5.14 -28.53
C ASP A 120 4.28 -3.78 -27.81
N LYS A 121 4.34 -3.78 -26.46
CA LYS A 121 4.38 -2.57 -25.62
C LYS A 121 5.76 -2.34 -25.03
N LYS A 122 6.14 -1.07 -24.84
CA LYS A 122 7.30 -0.68 -24.04
C LYS A 122 6.93 -0.76 -22.56
N VAL A 123 7.44 -1.79 -21.88
CA VAL A 123 7.15 -2.08 -20.48
C VAL A 123 8.33 -1.71 -19.60
N ILE A 124 8.08 -0.93 -18.56
CA ILE A 124 9.06 -0.66 -17.52
C ILE A 124 8.62 -1.28 -16.21
N ILE A 125 9.54 -1.98 -15.55
CA ILE A 125 9.33 -2.56 -14.23
C ILE A 125 10.29 -1.89 -13.26
N ILE A 126 9.75 -1.30 -12.19
CA ILE A 126 10.53 -0.70 -11.11
C ILE A 126 10.58 -1.71 -9.98
N GLY A 127 11.79 -2.18 -9.68
CA GLY A 127 12.03 -3.27 -8.76
C GLY A 127 12.16 -4.62 -9.48
N ARG A 128 13.18 -5.39 -9.15
CA ARG A 128 13.37 -6.73 -9.72
C ARG A 128 12.55 -7.78 -8.98
N TYR A 129 11.84 -8.62 -9.75
CA TYR A 129 11.10 -9.77 -9.24
C TYR A 129 11.83 -11.08 -9.63
N PRO A 130 12.07 -12.02 -8.69
CA PRO A 130 12.74 -13.28 -9.01
C PRO A 130 12.03 -14.04 -10.15
N GLY A 131 12.77 -14.44 -11.18
CA GLY A 131 12.26 -15.17 -12.35
C GLY A 131 11.68 -14.30 -13.46
N ILE A 132 11.63 -12.96 -13.30
CA ILE A 132 11.05 -12.06 -14.32
C ILE A 132 11.80 -12.11 -15.67
N GLU A 133 13.08 -12.48 -15.66
CA GLU A 133 13.89 -12.64 -16.87
C GLU A 133 13.33 -13.67 -17.86
N SER A 134 12.43 -14.57 -17.43
CA SER A 134 11.78 -15.49 -18.35
C SER A 134 10.92 -14.79 -19.41
N TYR A 135 10.49 -13.55 -19.15
CA TYR A 135 9.60 -12.79 -20.05
C TYR A 135 10.35 -11.79 -20.94
N THR A 136 11.65 -11.57 -20.74
CA THR A 136 12.43 -10.58 -21.50
C THR A 136 12.61 -10.96 -22.97
N TYR A 137 12.49 -12.26 -23.30
CA TYR A 137 12.53 -12.74 -24.69
C TYR A 137 11.22 -12.50 -25.45
N GLU A 138 10.10 -12.36 -24.74
CA GLU A 138 8.76 -12.21 -25.31
C GLU A 138 8.24 -10.76 -25.29
N LEU A 139 8.80 -9.93 -24.40
CA LEU A 139 8.36 -8.56 -24.15
C LEU A 139 9.50 -7.55 -24.32
N ASN A 140 9.16 -6.36 -24.80
CA ASN A 140 10.05 -5.20 -24.74
C ASN A 140 10.03 -4.63 -23.30
N LEU A 141 10.81 -5.29 -22.44
CA LEU A 141 10.81 -5.08 -20.99
C LEU A 141 12.13 -4.46 -20.53
N THR A 142 12.05 -3.39 -19.75
CA THR A 142 13.22 -2.78 -19.07
C THR A 142 12.99 -2.77 -17.57
N ILE A 143 13.97 -3.27 -16.81
CA ILE A 143 13.93 -3.27 -15.34
C ILE A 143 14.78 -2.12 -14.82
N LEU A 144 14.21 -1.34 -13.91
CA LEU A 144 14.89 -0.29 -13.16
C LEU A 144 15.05 -0.75 -11.71
N GLU A 145 16.28 -0.84 -11.23
CA GLU A 145 16.58 -1.30 -9.88
C GLU A 145 17.70 -0.47 -9.25
N ARG A 146 17.61 -0.25 -7.94
CA ARG A 146 18.60 0.55 -7.17
C ARG A 146 19.91 -0.19 -7.02
N GLN A 147 19.85 -1.51 -6.96
CA GLN A 147 20.97 -2.43 -7.00
C GLN A 147 20.84 -3.30 -8.26
N PRO A 148 21.11 -2.73 -9.45
CA PRO A 148 20.88 -3.41 -10.71
C PRO A 148 21.75 -4.66 -10.84
N GLN A 149 21.23 -5.67 -11.51
CA GLN A 149 21.92 -6.91 -11.83
C GLN A 149 21.68 -7.28 -13.30
N ALA A 150 22.64 -8.00 -13.91
CA ALA A 150 22.58 -8.34 -15.33
C ALA A 150 22.29 -7.11 -16.22
N ASP A 151 21.21 -7.14 -16.99
CA ASP A 151 20.82 -6.08 -17.92
C ASP A 151 19.86 -5.03 -17.31
N ASP A 152 19.66 -5.06 -15.98
CA ASP A 152 18.87 -4.05 -15.27
C ASP A 152 19.55 -2.67 -15.36
N LEU A 153 18.75 -1.61 -15.44
CA LEU A 153 19.26 -0.23 -15.42
C LEU A 153 19.14 0.36 -14.02
N PRO A 154 20.03 1.31 -13.65
CA PRO A 154 19.97 1.96 -12.35
C PRO A 154 18.74 2.88 -12.23
N ASP A 155 18.28 3.13 -11.01
CA ASP A 155 17.09 3.95 -10.72
C ASP A 155 17.07 5.36 -11.34
N PRO A 156 18.18 6.08 -11.63
CA PRO A 156 18.10 7.39 -12.29
C PRO A 156 17.65 7.31 -13.76
N ALA A 157 17.73 6.14 -14.40
CA ALA A 157 17.23 5.94 -15.76
C ALA A 157 15.70 6.14 -15.86
N ALA A 158 15.00 6.11 -14.73
CA ALA A 158 13.57 6.39 -14.62
C ALA A 158 13.17 7.71 -15.31
N GLU A 159 13.94 8.78 -15.12
CA GLU A 159 13.68 10.10 -15.69
C GLU A 159 13.68 10.11 -17.23
N PHE A 160 14.44 9.21 -17.84
CA PHE A 160 14.62 9.15 -19.30
C PHE A 160 13.66 8.16 -19.95
N LEU A 161 13.32 7.06 -19.25
CA LEU A 161 12.63 5.93 -19.86
C LEU A 161 11.14 5.89 -19.52
N ILE A 162 10.74 6.24 -18.30
CA ILE A 162 9.34 6.18 -17.85
C ILE A 162 8.40 7.06 -18.70
N PRO A 163 8.77 8.29 -19.07
CA PRO A 163 7.88 9.14 -19.88
C PRO A 163 7.50 8.56 -21.25
N GLU A 164 8.26 7.59 -21.76
CA GLU A 164 8.06 6.95 -23.05
C GLU A 164 7.40 5.55 -22.95
N ALA A 165 7.11 5.07 -21.75
CA ALA A 165 6.58 3.72 -21.55
C ALA A 165 5.07 3.64 -21.84
N ASP A 166 4.63 2.51 -22.39
CA ASP A 166 3.21 2.17 -22.50
C ASP A 166 2.67 1.62 -21.17
N TRP A 167 3.49 0.85 -20.45
CA TRP A 167 3.16 0.23 -19.17
C TRP A 167 4.28 0.44 -18.15
N VAL A 168 3.89 0.75 -16.91
CA VAL A 168 4.83 0.90 -15.79
C VAL A 168 4.33 0.11 -14.58
N PHE A 169 5.10 -0.91 -14.21
CA PHE A 169 4.90 -1.66 -12.98
C PHE A 169 5.74 -1.03 -11.88
N ILE A 170 5.10 -0.45 -10.87
CA ILE A 170 5.73 0.26 -9.77
C ILE A 170 5.70 -0.65 -8.54
N THR A 171 6.86 -1.03 -8.01
CA THR A 171 6.92 -1.71 -6.70
C THR A 171 6.37 -0.82 -5.58
N ALA A 172 5.54 -1.39 -4.71
CA ALA A 172 5.01 -0.70 -3.54
C ALA A 172 6.10 -0.38 -2.49
N SER A 173 7.29 -0.99 -2.56
CA SER A 173 8.43 -0.58 -1.73
C SER A 173 8.95 0.83 -2.07
N SER A 174 8.56 1.40 -3.21
CA SER A 174 8.81 2.81 -3.54
C SER A 174 8.15 3.79 -2.54
N ILE A 175 7.14 3.34 -1.79
CA ILE A 175 6.49 4.15 -0.74
C ILE A 175 7.43 4.32 0.45
N THR A 176 8.10 3.26 0.91
CA THR A 176 8.96 3.31 2.11
C THR A 176 10.24 4.11 1.86
N ASN A 177 10.77 4.07 0.64
CA ASN A 177 11.96 4.80 0.23
C ASN A 177 11.68 6.18 -0.39
N LYS A 178 10.42 6.63 -0.42
CA LYS A 178 9.96 7.96 -0.86
C LYS A 178 10.15 8.27 -2.35
N THR A 179 10.35 7.25 -3.18
CA THR A 179 10.45 7.44 -4.64
C THR A 179 9.09 7.40 -5.35
N PHE A 180 8.05 6.81 -4.74
CA PHE A 180 6.72 6.66 -5.36
C PHE A 180 6.18 7.96 -5.97
N PRO A 181 6.13 9.11 -5.25
CA PRO A 181 5.60 10.36 -5.80
C PRO A 181 6.17 10.76 -7.17
N ARG A 182 7.49 10.60 -7.34
CA ARG A 182 8.16 10.96 -8.58
C ARG A 182 7.94 9.92 -9.67
N LEU A 183 7.98 8.64 -9.32
CA LEU A 183 7.75 7.54 -10.26
C LEU A 183 6.33 7.58 -10.83
N ALA A 184 5.32 7.83 -9.99
CA ALA A 184 3.94 8.01 -10.41
C ALA A 184 3.76 9.23 -11.33
N GLU A 185 4.42 10.36 -11.03
CA GLU A 185 4.41 11.54 -11.90
C GLU A 185 5.01 11.27 -13.28
N LEU A 186 6.17 10.59 -13.33
CA LEU A 186 6.81 10.24 -14.59
C LEU A 186 5.93 9.30 -15.42
N ALA A 187 5.22 8.39 -14.76
CA ALA A 187 4.38 7.37 -15.38
C ALA A 187 2.96 7.86 -15.77
N LYS A 188 2.65 9.16 -15.63
CA LYS A 188 1.31 9.72 -15.85
C LYS A 188 0.69 9.45 -17.23
N ASN A 189 1.50 9.14 -18.24
CA ASN A 189 1.05 8.85 -19.60
C ASN A 189 0.98 7.34 -19.91
N ALA A 190 1.43 6.50 -18.99
CA ALA A 190 1.45 5.05 -19.14
C ALA A 190 0.24 4.40 -18.46
N THR A 191 -0.04 3.14 -18.78
CA THR A 191 -0.88 2.31 -17.92
C THR A 191 -0.06 1.84 -16.72
N THR A 192 -0.49 2.16 -15.51
CA THR A 192 0.29 1.94 -14.29
C THR A 192 -0.27 0.83 -13.42
N VAL A 193 0.64 0.01 -12.87
CA VAL A 193 0.32 -1.03 -11.89
C VAL A 193 1.17 -0.81 -10.65
N LEU A 194 0.59 -0.36 -9.54
CA LEU A 194 1.27 -0.33 -8.24
C LEU A 194 1.15 -1.73 -7.63
N MET A 195 2.26 -2.38 -7.31
CA MET A 195 2.24 -3.80 -6.96
C MET A 195 3.20 -4.22 -5.85
N GLY A 196 2.81 -5.29 -5.16
CA GLY A 196 3.64 -6.00 -4.19
C GLY A 196 3.03 -6.03 -2.78
N PRO A 197 3.52 -6.93 -1.90
CA PRO A 197 3.00 -7.08 -0.53
C PRO A 197 3.10 -5.85 0.38
N THR A 198 3.86 -4.83 -0.02
CA THR A 198 3.96 -3.55 0.72
C THR A 198 2.76 -2.63 0.45
N LEU A 199 1.90 -2.94 -0.53
CA LEU A 199 0.80 -2.09 -0.97
C LEU A 199 -0.29 -1.94 0.12
N PRO A 200 -0.60 -0.72 0.59
CA PRO A 200 -1.73 -0.44 1.47
C PRO A 200 -3.03 -0.27 0.70
N TRP A 201 -4.11 -0.86 1.21
CA TRP A 201 -5.44 -0.80 0.60
C TRP A 201 -6.20 0.48 0.98
N ILE A 202 -5.95 1.58 0.25
CA ILE A 202 -6.70 2.85 0.38
C ILE A 202 -7.33 3.28 -0.96
N PRO A 203 -8.50 3.96 -0.96
CA PRO A 203 -9.22 4.30 -2.20
C PRO A 203 -8.59 5.42 -3.04
N HIS A 204 -7.64 6.17 -2.49
CA HIS A 204 -7.08 7.39 -3.09
C HIS A 204 -6.01 7.17 -4.17
N TRP A 205 -5.63 5.91 -4.46
CA TRP A 205 -4.55 5.63 -5.40
C TRP A 205 -4.77 6.18 -6.81
N HIS A 206 -6.03 6.33 -7.24
CA HIS A 206 -6.39 6.91 -8.52
C HIS A 206 -5.98 8.40 -8.64
N GLU A 207 -5.92 9.14 -7.52
CA GLU A 207 -5.46 10.54 -7.47
C GLU A 207 -3.99 10.69 -7.85
N PHE A 208 -3.23 9.59 -7.78
CA PHE A 208 -1.81 9.52 -8.13
C PHE A 208 -1.59 8.95 -9.55
N GLY A 209 -2.64 8.84 -10.37
CA GLY A 209 -2.54 8.30 -11.73
C GLY A 209 -2.33 6.79 -11.78
N ILE A 210 -2.64 6.07 -10.70
CA ILE A 210 -2.57 4.61 -10.67
C ILE A 210 -3.80 3.98 -11.34
N ASN A 211 -3.61 3.08 -12.31
CA ASN A 211 -4.71 2.39 -12.99
C ASN A 211 -5.06 1.05 -12.34
N TYR A 212 -4.06 0.32 -11.85
CA TYR A 212 -4.26 -0.98 -11.20
C TYR A 212 -3.48 -1.08 -9.89
N LEU A 213 -4.11 -1.67 -8.88
CA LEU A 213 -3.44 -2.13 -7.66
C LEU A 213 -3.26 -3.64 -7.76
N ALA A 214 -2.07 -4.13 -7.46
CA ALA A 214 -1.79 -5.55 -7.29
C ALA A 214 -1.12 -5.79 -5.94
N GLY A 215 -1.92 -5.68 -4.87
CA GLY A 215 -1.51 -5.95 -3.49
C GLY A 215 -1.79 -7.40 -3.10
N VAL A 216 -1.61 -7.73 -1.82
CA VAL A 216 -1.86 -9.08 -1.31
C VAL A 216 -3.11 -9.16 -0.44
N GLU A 217 -3.81 -10.28 -0.59
CA GLU A 217 -4.77 -10.82 0.36
C GLU A 217 -4.02 -11.79 1.27
N VAL A 218 -4.13 -11.61 2.60
CA VAL A 218 -3.55 -12.53 3.58
C VAL A 218 -4.48 -13.73 3.72
N VAL A 219 -3.94 -14.93 3.49
CA VAL A 219 -4.69 -16.20 3.50
C VAL A 219 -4.54 -16.92 4.84
N ASP A 220 -3.33 -16.88 5.42
CA ASP A 220 -2.99 -17.55 6.67
C ASP A 220 -1.96 -16.68 7.41
N GLU A 221 -2.43 -15.91 8.41
CA GLU A 221 -1.59 -14.93 9.13
C GLU A 221 -0.40 -15.59 9.84
N ASP A 222 -0.62 -16.76 10.45
CA ASP A 222 0.40 -17.44 11.25
C ASP A 222 1.50 -18.00 10.33
N LYS A 223 1.12 -18.66 9.24
CA LYS A 223 2.11 -19.12 8.25
C LYS A 223 2.83 -17.97 7.57
N LEU A 224 2.12 -16.88 7.28
CA LEU A 224 2.73 -15.70 6.67
C LEU A 224 3.77 -15.08 7.60
N TYR A 225 3.43 -14.89 8.87
CA TYR A 225 4.33 -14.37 9.89
C TYR A 225 5.55 -15.28 10.09
N GLN A 226 5.33 -16.60 10.19
CA GLN A 226 6.39 -17.59 10.31
C GLN A 226 7.32 -17.53 9.09
N THR A 227 6.77 -17.56 7.88
CA THR A 227 7.54 -17.51 6.64
C THR A 227 8.38 -16.24 6.54
N ALA A 228 7.82 -15.08 6.90
CA ALA A 228 8.56 -13.82 6.94
C ALA A 228 9.71 -13.86 7.97
N SER A 229 9.45 -14.41 9.16
CA SER A 229 10.42 -14.55 10.24
C SER A 229 11.56 -15.51 9.91
N GLU A 230 11.30 -16.53 9.09
CA GLU A 230 12.27 -17.51 8.60
C GLU A 230 13.00 -17.05 7.32
N GLY A 231 12.71 -15.84 6.82
CA GLY A 231 13.37 -15.26 5.64
C GLY A 231 12.83 -15.76 4.28
N GLY A 232 11.62 -16.33 4.27
CA GLY A 232 10.98 -16.94 3.09
C GLY A 232 10.46 -15.93 2.07
N GLY A 233 11.37 -15.26 1.33
CA GLY A 233 11.09 -14.24 0.32
C GLY A 233 9.87 -14.48 -0.57
N VAL A 234 9.99 -15.18 -1.69
CA VAL A 234 8.82 -15.51 -2.55
C VAL A 234 7.91 -16.58 -1.94
N ARG A 235 8.38 -17.28 -0.90
CA ARG A 235 7.64 -18.36 -0.25
C ARG A 235 6.38 -17.89 0.48
N ILE A 236 6.26 -16.59 0.77
CA ILE A 236 5.01 -16.01 1.30
C ILE A 236 3.80 -16.33 0.42
N PHE A 237 4.01 -16.55 -0.88
CA PHE A 237 2.94 -16.85 -1.84
C PHE A 237 2.53 -18.33 -1.89
N GLU A 238 3.26 -19.23 -1.21
CA GLU A 238 2.90 -20.65 -1.18
C GLU A 238 1.65 -20.89 -0.34
N ASN A 239 1.57 -20.24 0.84
CA ASN A 239 0.53 -20.52 1.82
C ASN A 239 0.08 -19.31 2.65
N GLY A 240 0.82 -18.20 2.63
CA GLY A 240 0.54 -17.07 3.53
C GLY A 240 -0.25 -15.94 2.87
N ALA A 241 -0.01 -15.68 1.59
CA ALA A 241 -0.59 -14.56 0.86
C ALA A 241 -0.82 -14.91 -0.61
N ARG A 242 -1.74 -14.19 -1.27
CA ARG A 242 -1.95 -14.26 -2.71
C ARG A 242 -2.24 -12.88 -3.28
N TYR A 243 -1.95 -12.66 -4.55
CA TYR A 243 -2.23 -11.38 -5.18
C TYR A 243 -3.73 -11.16 -5.40
N ARG A 244 -4.14 -9.91 -5.20
CA ARG A 244 -5.45 -9.40 -5.60
C ARG A 244 -5.26 -8.19 -6.50
N ILE A 245 -5.91 -8.18 -7.65
CA ILE A 245 -5.91 -7.07 -8.60
C ILE A 245 -7.17 -6.24 -8.45
N VAL A 246 -7.02 -4.93 -8.37
CA VAL A 246 -8.12 -3.96 -8.37
C VAL A 246 -7.88 -2.97 -9.49
N GLU A 247 -8.83 -2.85 -10.42
CA GLU A 247 -8.81 -1.79 -11.42
C GLU A 247 -9.43 -0.51 -10.86
N LEU A 248 -8.69 0.60 -10.97
CA LEU A 248 -9.07 1.92 -10.48
C LEU A 248 -9.77 2.76 -11.56
N ASN A 249 -10.81 2.19 -12.17
CA ASN A 249 -11.74 2.94 -13.01
C ASN A 249 -12.73 3.76 -12.13
N PRO A 250 -13.38 4.82 -12.67
CA PRO A 250 -14.26 5.67 -11.87
C PRO A 250 -15.35 4.93 -11.11
N THR A 251 -15.97 3.91 -11.74
CA THR A 251 -17.03 3.11 -11.12
C THR A 251 -16.53 2.32 -9.91
N ASN A 252 -15.41 1.62 -10.05
CA ASN A 252 -14.81 0.84 -8.97
C ASN A 252 -14.34 1.75 -7.82
N CYS A 253 -13.67 2.87 -8.14
CA CYS A 253 -13.21 3.83 -7.14
C CYS A 253 -14.38 4.46 -6.38
N MET A 254 -15.43 4.91 -7.07
CA MET A 254 -16.64 5.45 -6.45
C MET A 254 -17.32 4.41 -5.55
N THR A 255 -17.36 3.14 -5.96
CA THR A 255 -17.96 2.06 -5.17
C THR A 255 -17.16 1.82 -3.90
N TRP A 256 -15.83 1.75 -4.00
CA TRP A 256 -14.95 1.59 -2.84
C TRP A 256 -15.04 2.78 -1.87
N LEU A 257 -15.02 4.01 -2.39
CA LEU A 257 -15.21 5.23 -1.60
C LEU A 257 -16.56 5.23 -0.87
N LYS A 258 -17.66 4.88 -1.55
CA LYS A 258 -18.99 4.79 -0.91
C LYS A 258 -18.99 3.85 0.29
N THR A 259 -18.40 2.66 0.16
CA THR A 259 -18.31 1.70 1.27
C THR A 259 -17.51 2.28 2.43
N ARG A 260 -16.32 2.86 2.15
CA ARG A 260 -15.47 3.45 3.20
C ARG A 260 -16.12 4.67 3.88
N ILE A 261 -16.81 5.52 3.12
CA ILE A 261 -17.56 6.67 3.63
C ILE A 261 -18.69 6.21 4.57
N ALA A 262 -19.43 5.16 4.20
CA ALA A 262 -20.51 4.64 5.04
C ALA A 262 -20.00 4.10 6.39
N GLU A 263 -18.86 3.41 6.38
CA GLU A 263 -18.21 2.91 7.60
C GLU A 263 -17.73 4.07 8.49
N ASP A 264 -16.96 5.01 7.94
CA ASP A 264 -16.45 6.16 8.70
C ASP A 264 -17.58 7.08 9.19
N TYR A 265 -18.68 7.21 8.44
CA TYR A 265 -19.86 7.97 8.88
C TYR A 265 -20.50 7.33 10.11
N THR A 266 -20.56 5.99 10.14
CA THR A 266 -21.08 5.25 11.29
C THR A 266 -20.19 5.46 12.52
N GLU A 267 -18.87 5.36 12.37
CA GLU A 267 -17.90 5.64 13.43
C GLU A 267 -18.05 7.09 13.95
N LYS A 268 -18.08 8.08 13.05
CA LYS A 268 -18.25 9.50 13.40
C LYS A 268 -19.55 9.74 14.18
N SER A 269 -20.66 9.13 13.77
CA SER A 269 -21.96 9.27 14.42
C SER A 269 -21.92 8.74 15.85
N GLN A 270 -21.28 7.59 16.07
CA GLN A 270 -21.09 7.00 17.40
C GLN A 270 -20.23 7.90 18.29
N LEU A 271 -19.09 8.38 17.78
CA LEU A 271 -18.19 9.28 18.52
C LEU A 271 -18.85 10.63 18.84
N THR A 272 -19.66 11.17 17.93
CA THR A 272 -20.40 12.42 18.16
C THR A 272 -21.43 12.23 19.28
N SER A 273 -22.19 11.13 19.24
CA SER A 273 -23.17 10.80 20.30
C SER A 273 -22.49 10.59 21.66
N ALA A 274 -21.34 9.91 21.69
CA ALA A 274 -20.55 9.72 22.91
C ALA A 274 -20.01 11.04 23.47
N MET A 275 -19.54 11.95 22.60
CA MET A 275 -19.09 13.28 22.98
C MET A 275 -20.23 14.14 23.55
N GLU A 276 -21.40 14.12 22.92
CA GLU A 276 -22.59 14.82 23.41
C GLU A 276 -22.99 14.31 24.79
N HIS A 277 -23.04 12.99 24.97
CA HIS A 277 -23.31 12.37 26.27
C HIS A 277 -22.28 12.74 27.34
N TRP A 278 -20.99 12.78 26.98
CA TRP A 278 -19.90 13.17 27.86
C TRP A 278 -20.14 14.56 28.46
N TYR A 279 -20.40 15.56 27.61
CA TYR A 279 -20.62 16.93 28.08
C TYR A 279 -22.00 17.10 28.75
N SER A 280 -23.05 16.42 28.28
CA SER A 280 -24.38 16.49 28.93
C SER A 280 -24.38 15.85 30.33
N SER A 281 -23.49 14.90 30.60
CA SER A 281 -23.29 14.30 31.93
C SER A 281 -22.53 15.22 32.91
N GLY A 282 -22.25 16.46 32.51
CA GLY A 282 -21.61 17.47 33.37
C GLY A 282 -20.08 17.37 33.45
N LYS A 283 -19.45 16.52 32.62
CA LYS A 283 -17.99 16.46 32.51
C LYS A 283 -17.46 17.76 31.89
N ARG A 284 -16.43 18.34 32.53
CA ARG A 284 -15.80 19.60 32.10
C ARG A 284 -14.46 19.41 31.42
N THR A 285 -13.91 18.20 31.46
CA THR A 285 -12.66 17.84 30.76
C THR A 285 -12.96 17.49 29.31
N ARG A 286 -11.94 17.60 28.46
CA ARG A 286 -12.04 17.25 27.03
C ARG A 286 -12.50 15.80 26.88
N PHE A 287 -13.39 15.56 25.92
CA PHE A 287 -13.82 14.23 25.52
C PHE A 287 -12.60 13.34 25.21
N PRO A 288 -12.46 12.14 25.81
CA PRO A 288 -11.25 11.33 25.69
C PRO A 288 -10.93 10.94 24.23
N GLU A 289 -11.95 10.61 23.44
CA GLU A 289 -11.83 10.18 22.05
C GLU A 289 -11.94 11.33 21.04
N PHE A 290 -11.70 12.58 21.49
CA PHE A 290 -11.77 13.76 20.61
C PHE A 290 -10.86 13.63 19.38
N ASN A 291 -9.65 13.09 19.55
CA ASN A 291 -8.71 12.95 18.43
C ASN A 291 -9.25 11.97 17.39
N GLN A 292 -9.81 10.83 17.83
CA GLN A 292 -10.45 9.86 16.93
C GLN A 292 -11.61 10.51 16.15
N LEU A 293 -12.43 11.34 16.81
CA LEU A 293 -13.51 12.08 16.15
C LEU A 293 -12.96 13.09 15.11
N HIS A 294 -11.86 13.77 15.42
CA HIS A 294 -11.20 14.68 14.49
C HIS A 294 -10.64 13.94 13.27
N ASP A 295 -10.01 12.78 13.50
CA ASP A 295 -9.37 11.99 12.45
C ASP A 295 -10.41 11.39 11.49
N VAL A 296 -11.49 10.79 12.01
CA VAL A 296 -12.59 10.28 11.15
C VAL A 296 -13.27 11.40 10.36
N THR A 297 -13.42 12.59 10.96
CA THR A 297 -13.98 13.75 10.27
C THR A 297 -13.09 14.21 9.12
N THR A 298 -11.78 14.21 9.33
CA THR A 298 -10.79 14.56 8.30
C THR A 298 -10.79 13.54 7.17
N ARG A 299 -10.79 12.23 7.49
CA ARG A 299 -10.88 11.15 6.50
C ARG A 299 -12.13 11.28 5.63
N LEU A 300 -13.30 11.46 6.25
CA LEU A 300 -14.58 11.63 5.55
C LEU A 300 -14.52 12.80 4.57
N SER A 301 -14.03 13.96 5.01
CA SER A 301 -13.94 15.14 4.15
C SER A 301 -13.05 14.89 2.91
N ARG A 302 -11.96 14.15 3.07
CA ARG A 302 -11.08 13.79 1.95
C ARG A 302 -11.74 12.79 1.01
N MET A 303 -12.39 11.76 1.55
CA MET A 303 -13.10 10.77 0.73
C MET A 303 -14.28 11.38 -0.03
N ASP A 304 -15.06 12.28 0.59
CA ASP A 304 -16.15 13.00 -0.07
C ASP A 304 -15.63 13.87 -1.23
N THR A 305 -14.50 14.54 -1.02
CA THR A 305 -13.84 15.35 -2.07
C THR A 305 -13.41 14.48 -3.24
N SER A 306 -12.75 13.36 -2.95
CA SER A 306 -12.32 12.36 -3.94
C SER A 306 -13.50 11.77 -4.72
N PHE A 307 -14.56 11.40 -4.01
CA PHE A 307 -15.80 10.87 -4.60
C PHE A 307 -16.44 11.88 -5.55
N LYS A 308 -16.54 13.14 -5.13
CA LYS A 308 -17.12 14.21 -5.95
C LYS A 308 -16.32 14.43 -7.24
N GLN A 309 -14.99 14.45 -7.15
CA GLN A 309 -14.13 14.60 -8.34
C GLN A 309 -14.37 13.48 -9.36
N LEU A 310 -14.43 12.22 -8.90
CA LEU A 310 -14.74 11.08 -9.75
C LEU A 310 -16.15 11.15 -10.35
N TRP A 311 -17.12 11.57 -9.55
CA TRP A 311 -18.50 11.74 -10.00
C TRP A 311 -18.60 12.77 -11.12
N ASP A 312 -17.96 13.93 -10.96
CA ASP A 312 -17.95 15.03 -11.93
C ASP A 312 -17.27 14.59 -13.24
N ILE A 313 -16.15 13.87 -13.16
CA ILE A 313 -15.46 13.31 -14.35
C ILE A 313 -16.35 12.30 -15.07
N HIS A 314 -16.95 11.36 -14.32
CA HIS A 314 -17.75 10.28 -14.91
C HIS A 314 -19.01 10.81 -15.61
N HIS A 315 -19.70 11.78 -15.02
CA HIS A 315 -20.93 12.35 -15.60
C HIS A 315 -20.66 13.48 -16.58
N GLY A 316 -19.55 14.20 -16.44
CA GLY A 316 -19.09 15.18 -17.42
C GLY A 316 -18.59 14.54 -18.73
N ALA A 317 -18.05 13.32 -18.68
CA ALA A 317 -17.64 12.56 -19.86
C ALA A 317 -18.81 11.90 -20.63
N LEU A 318 -20.01 11.86 -20.03
CA LEU A 318 -21.23 11.31 -20.63
C LEU A 318 -22.13 12.39 -21.27
N ALA A 319 -21.75 13.66 -21.19
CA ALA A 319 -22.43 14.82 -21.78
C ALA A 319 -21.72 15.30 -23.04
#